data_AF-A0A9E2E4I9-F1
#
_entry.id   AF-A0A9E2E4I9-F1
#
_cell.length_a   1.000
_cell.length_b   1.000
_cell.length_c   1.000
_cell.angle_alpha   90.00
_cell.angle_beta   90.00
_cell.angle_gamma   90.00
#
_symmetry.space_group_name_H-M   'P 1'
#
loop_
_entity.id
_entity.type
_entity.pdbx_description
1 polymer ?
#
loop_
_entity_poly.entity_id
_entity_poly.type
_entity_poly.pdbx_seq_one_letter_code
_entity_poly.pdbx_strand_id
1 'polypeptide(L)'
;MLFHTWTFFIFFAVTIAGFWALRPTRFWLYWILLSSAVFYGWWHPYYLLLVFYSTALDYFIVGWMERGPRLAKPGWRLAASVVVFVGSFAVGLTAPEGWGGLAAAVGFFAVVLAVGHWLRSRRAWLWASIINNLSVLVFFKYAGFAIENLNTLLARLGTGQLPAAESLMPPGWEYVLPVGISFYTFQSMSYTIDFYRGIIAREASFVRFAAFVTFFPQLVAGPIERAKNLLPQFA
;
A
#
# COMPACT_ATOMS: atom_id res chain seq x y z
N MET A 1 13.27 10.15 8.10
CA MET A 1 13.88 11.49 8.21
C MET A 1 12.79 12.51 8.55
N LEU A 2 13.09 13.55 9.31
CA LEU A 2 12.15 14.65 9.58
C LEU A 2 12.51 15.88 8.75
N PHE A 3 11.51 16.61 8.24
CA PHE A 3 11.73 17.72 7.30
C PHE A 3 12.57 18.87 7.86
N HIS A 4 12.54 19.10 9.17
CA HIS A 4 13.28 20.17 9.84
C HIS A 4 14.71 19.78 10.25
N THR A 5 15.22 18.62 9.80
CA THR A 5 16.54 18.11 10.22
C THR A 5 17.60 18.32 9.14
N TRP A 6 18.85 18.52 9.57
CA TRP A 6 20.01 18.55 8.66
C TRP A 6 20.14 17.30 7.81
N THR A 7 19.79 16.14 8.37
CA THR A 7 19.74 14.87 7.65
C THR A 7 18.84 14.94 6.42
N PHE A 8 17.63 15.51 6.56
CA PHE A 8 16.73 15.69 5.43
C PHE A 8 17.29 16.69 4.42
N PHE A 9 17.86 17.81 4.87
CA PHE A 9 18.45 18.81 3.97
C PHE A 9 19.57 18.22 3.11
N ILE A 10 20.50 17.48 3.72
CA ILE A 10 21.60 16.80 3.01
C ILE A 10 21.04 15.76 2.03
N PHE A 11 20.11 14.92 2.49
CA PHE A 11 19.45 13.91 1.64
C PHE A 11 18.75 14.55 0.44
N PHE A 12 18.05 15.66 0.63
CA PHE A 12 17.35 16.38 -0.42
C PHE A 12 18.33 16.99 -1.43
N ALA A 13 19.42 17.61 -0.95
CA ALA A 13 20.47 18.14 -1.80
C ALA A 13 21.13 17.05 -2.66
N VAL A 14 21.46 15.89 -2.07
CA VAL A 14 21.99 14.72 -2.78
C VAL A 14 20.99 14.21 -3.81
N THR A 15 19.71 14.10 -3.43
CA THR A 15 18.65 13.65 -4.34
C THR A 15 18.53 14.58 -5.55
N ILE A 16 18.53 15.90 -5.35
CA ILE A 16 18.49 16.89 -6.43
C ILE A 16 19.74 16.77 -7.31
N ALA A 17 20.93 16.72 -6.72
CA ALA A 17 22.17 16.60 -7.47
C ALA A 17 22.18 15.33 -8.34
N GLY A 18 21.78 14.18 -7.77
CA GLY A 18 21.65 12.93 -8.51
C GLY A 18 20.57 12.99 -9.59
N PHE A 19 19.44 13.68 -9.35
CA PHE A 19 18.43 13.90 -10.37
C PHE A 19 18.99 14.71 -11.54
N TRP A 20 19.64 15.85 -11.30
CA TRP A 20 20.23 16.66 -12.37
C TRP A 20 21.30 15.91 -13.16
N ALA A 21 22.14 15.12 -12.48
CA ALA A 21 23.17 14.31 -13.11
C ALA A 21 22.59 13.19 -13.97
N LEU A 22 21.51 12.53 -13.51
CA LEU A 22 20.93 11.38 -14.17
C LEU A 22 19.78 11.74 -15.13
N ARG A 23 19.23 12.96 -15.06
CA ARG A 23 18.11 13.47 -15.89
C ARG A 23 18.27 13.20 -17.39
N PRO A 24 19.47 13.33 -18.00
CA PRO A 24 19.64 13.02 -19.43
C PRO A 24 19.52 11.52 -19.76
N THR A 25 19.57 10.64 -18.76
CA THR A 25 19.59 9.18 -18.91
C THR A 25 18.28 8.57 -18.41
N ARG A 26 17.92 7.37 -18.87
CA ARG A 26 16.78 6.61 -18.32
C ARG A 26 16.88 6.25 -16.82
N PHE A 27 18.04 6.47 -16.19
CA PHE A 27 18.29 6.08 -14.81
C PHE A 27 17.72 7.08 -13.78
N TRP A 28 17.32 8.28 -14.22
CA TRP A 28 16.75 9.29 -13.32
C TRP A 28 15.52 8.75 -12.55
N LEU A 29 14.69 7.92 -13.19
CA LEU A 29 13.49 7.35 -12.57
C LEU A 29 13.85 6.38 -11.44
N TYR A 30 14.87 5.53 -11.66
CA TYR A 30 15.35 4.60 -10.64
C TYR A 30 16.00 5.34 -9.48
N TRP A 31 16.68 6.45 -9.75
CA TRP A 31 17.22 7.33 -8.71
C TRP A 31 16.11 7.94 -7.86
N ILE A 32 15.05 8.47 -8.47
CA ILE A 32 13.90 9.00 -7.73
C ILE A 32 13.24 7.91 -6.89
N LEU A 33 13.00 6.72 -7.46
CA LEU A 33 12.42 5.61 -6.73
C LEU A 33 13.31 5.15 -5.56
N LEU A 34 14.64 5.11 -5.76
CA LEU A 34 15.61 4.78 -4.72
C LEU A 34 15.61 5.83 -3.61
N SER A 35 15.67 7.12 -3.96
CA SER A 35 15.58 8.23 -2.99
C SER A 35 14.29 8.14 -2.20
N SER A 36 13.16 7.89 -2.86
CA SER A 36 11.88 7.65 -2.18
C SER A 36 11.93 6.46 -1.23
N ALA A 37 12.49 5.33 -1.64
CA ALA A 37 12.65 4.17 -0.77
C ALA A 37 13.53 4.48 0.45
N VAL A 38 14.62 5.22 0.29
CA VAL A 38 15.46 5.68 1.41
C VAL A 38 14.67 6.60 2.36
N PHE A 39 13.87 7.51 1.82
CA PHE A 39 13.07 8.44 2.61
C PHE A 39 12.03 7.71 3.49
N TYR A 40 11.24 6.81 2.89
CA TYR A 40 10.21 6.05 3.62
C TYR A 40 10.80 4.99 4.55
N GLY A 41 11.90 4.34 4.15
CA GLY A 41 12.58 3.31 4.93
C GLY A 41 13.49 3.82 6.03
N TRP A 42 13.66 5.15 6.16
CA TRP A 42 14.65 5.74 7.07
C TRP A 42 14.49 5.37 8.54
N TRP A 43 13.25 5.33 9.02
CA TRP A 43 12.98 4.97 10.42
C TRP A 43 12.99 3.46 10.58
N HIS A 44 12.22 2.79 9.71
CA HIS A 44 12.05 1.35 9.76
C HIS A 44 11.93 0.80 8.33
N PRO A 45 12.93 0.03 7.86
CA PRO A 45 12.96 -0.48 6.48
C PRO A 45 11.78 -1.39 6.13
N TYR A 46 11.17 -2.06 7.12
CA TYR A 46 10.04 -2.97 6.89
C TYR A 46 8.78 -2.27 6.37
N TYR A 47 8.63 -0.95 6.55
CA TYR A 47 7.52 -0.21 5.90
C TYR A 47 7.65 -0.14 4.39
N LEU A 48 8.84 -0.38 3.82
CA LEU A 48 8.98 -0.53 2.38
C LEU A 48 8.23 -1.77 1.86
N LEU A 49 8.11 -2.82 2.68
CA LEU A 49 7.30 -3.98 2.34
C LEU A 49 5.82 -3.63 2.26
N LEU A 50 5.34 -2.79 3.19
CA LEU A 50 3.96 -2.30 3.20
C LEU A 50 3.67 -1.43 1.96
N VAL A 51 4.55 -0.47 1.69
CA VAL A 51 4.43 0.42 0.52
C VAL A 51 4.49 -0.39 -0.77
N PHE A 52 5.43 -1.32 -0.88
CA PHE A 52 5.55 -2.21 -2.04
C PHE A 52 4.30 -3.08 -2.20
N TYR A 53 3.80 -3.70 -1.13
CA TYR A 53 2.58 -4.51 -1.14
C TYR A 53 1.38 -3.70 -1.64
N SER A 54 1.12 -2.52 -1.06
CA SER A 54 -0.03 -1.68 -1.43
C SER A 54 0.05 -1.22 -2.89
N THR A 55 1.25 -0.77 -3.30
CA THR A 55 1.52 -0.32 -4.67
C THR A 55 1.38 -1.46 -5.67
N ALA A 56 1.96 -2.64 -5.39
CA ALA A 56 1.84 -3.80 -6.25
C ALA A 56 0.38 -4.23 -6.40
N LEU A 57 -0.36 -4.29 -5.30
CA LEU A 57 -1.76 -4.70 -5.30
C LEU A 57 -2.60 -3.79 -6.22
N ASP A 58 -2.49 -2.47 -6.05
CA ASP A 58 -3.27 -1.52 -6.86
C ASP A 58 -2.88 -1.54 -8.34
N TYR A 59 -1.59 -1.69 -8.65
CA TYR A 59 -1.11 -1.86 -10.02
C TYR A 59 -1.73 -3.09 -10.69
N PHE A 60 -1.74 -4.23 -10.00
CA PHE A 60 -2.34 -5.46 -10.52
C PHE A 60 -3.86 -5.37 -10.61
N ILE A 61 -4.52 -4.78 -9.62
CA ILE A 61 -5.97 -4.55 -9.61
C ILE A 61 -6.40 -3.76 -10.85
N VAL A 62 -5.71 -2.67 -11.18
CA VAL A 62 -6.00 -1.90 -12.39
C VAL A 62 -5.74 -2.73 -13.65
N GLY A 63 -4.66 -3.52 -13.66
CA GLY A 63 -4.41 -4.50 -14.73
C GLY A 63 -5.54 -5.53 -14.92
N TRP A 64 -6.21 -5.94 -13.84
CA TRP A 64 -7.38 -6.82 -13.90
C TRP A 64 -8.63 -6.08 -14.39
N MET A 65 -8.84 -4.83 -13.96
CA MET A 65 -9.94 -4.00 -14.45
C MET A 65 -9.85 -3.73 -15.96
N GLU A 66 -8.63 -3.56 -16.48
CA GLU A 66 -8.36 -3.29 -17.90
C GLU A 66 -8.67 -4.50 -18.79
N ARG A 67 -8.12 -5.68 -18.46
CA ARG A 67 -8.21 -6.89 -19.29
C ARG A 67 -9.64 -7.37 -19.53
N GLY A 68 -10.60 -6.92 -18.72
CA GLY A 68 -11.97 -7.43 -18.73
C GLY A 68 -12.03 -8.92 -18.36
N PRO A 69 -13.23 -9.49 -18.20
CA PRO A 69 -13.37 -10.91 -17.93
C PRO A 69 -12.80 -11.74 -19.09
N ARG A 70 -11.90 -12.70 -18.80
CA ARG A 70 -11.78 -13.86 -19.69
C ARG A 70 -12.97 -14.76 -19.40
N LEU A 71 -13.72 -15.17 -20.42
CA LEU A 71 -14.89 -16.06 -20.36
C LEU A 71 -14.53 -17.49 -19.89
N ALA A 72 -13.73 -17.64 -18.85
CA ALA A 72 -13.50 -18.93 -18.24
C ALA A 72 -14.60 -19.18 -17.19
N LYS A 73 -15.31 -20.31 -17.31
CA LYS A 73 -16.28 -20.75 -16.30
C LYS A 73 -15.55 -20.95 -14.96
N PRO A 74 -16.05 -20.44 -13.83
CA PRO A 74 -15.38 -20.58 -12.54
C PRO A 74 -15.20 -22.06 -12.21
N GLY A 75 -13.99 -22.58 -12.43
CA GLY A 75 -13.64 -23.97 -12.14
C GLY A 75 -13.13 -24.14 -10.72
N TRP A 76 -12.54 -25.30 -10.44
CA TRP A 76 -11.89 -25.64 -9.16
C TRP A 76 -10.89 -24.58 -8.65
N ARG A 77 -10.36 -23.72 -9.54
CA ARG A 77 -9.40 -22.65 -9.22
C ARG A 77 -10.01 -21.50 -8.41
N LEU A 78 -11.31 -21.20 -8.58
CA LEU A 78 -11.99 -20.22 -7.74
C LEU A 78 -12.16 -20.77 -6.32
N ALA A 79 -12.64 -22.01 -6.22
CA ALA A 79 -12.73 -22.72 -4.94
C ALA A 79 -11.35 -22.80 -4.26
N ALA A 80 -10.29 -23.11 -5.01
CA ALA A 80 -8.92 -23.10 -4.51
C ALA A 80 -8.50 -21.72 -4.02
N SER A 81 -8.90 -20.63 -4.67
CA SER A 81 -8.59 -19.26 -4.23
C SER A 81 -9.33 -18.90 -2.94
N VAL A 82 -10.58 -19.32 -2.79
CA VAL A 82 -11.34 -19.16 -1.54
C VAL A 82 -10.72 -19.99 -0.42
N VAL A 83 -10.28 -21.22 -0.72
CA VAL A 83 -9.55 -22.07 0.23
C VAL A 83 -8.21 -21.43 0.61
N VAL A 84 -7.48 -20.81 -0.32
CA VAL A 84 -6.26 -20.05 -0.01
C VAL A 84 -6.58 -18.83 0.84
N PHE A 85 -7.69 -18.12 0.59
CA PHE A 85 -8.11 -16.98 1.41
C PHE A 85 -8.44 -17.40 2.84
N VAL A 86 -9.34 -18.38 2.98
CA VAL A 86 -9.78 -18.92 4.27
C VAL A 86 -8.59 -19.57 5.00
N GLY A 87 -7.73 -20.28 4.27
CA GLY A 87 -6.51 -20.87 4.79
C GLY A 87 -5.52 -19.82 5.27
N SER A 88 -5.32 -18.73 4.53
CA SER A 88 -4.42 -17.65 4.95
C SER A 88 -4.97 -16.85 6.14
N PHE A 89 -6.29 -16.70 6.21
CA PHE A 89 -6.96 -16.10 7.37
C PHE A 89 -6.87 -17.01 8.60
N ALA A 90 -7.12 -18.31 8.44
CA ALA A 90 -6.96 -19.31 9.50
C ALA A 90 -5.50 -19.40 9.97
N VAL A 91 -4.53 -19.40 9.06
CA VAL A 91 -3.10 -19.29 9.38
C VAL A 91 -2.80 -17.98 10.09
N GLY A 92 -3.44 -16.87 9.72
CA GLY A 92 -3.30 -15.60 10.45
C GLY A 92 -3.81 -15.68 11.89
N LEU A 93 -4.87 -16.43 12.15
CA LEU A 93 -5.42 -16.66 13.49
C LEU A 93 -4.58 -17.64 14.33
N THR A 94 -3.90 -18.59 13.69
CA THR A 94 -3.05 -19.59 14.38
C THR A 94 -1.56 -19.27 14.29
N ALA A 95 -1.20 -18.17 13.64
CA ALA A 95 0.18 -17.73 13.49
C ALA A 95 0.78 -17.42 14.87
N PRO A 96 2.09 -17.60 15.04
CA PRO A 96 2.80 -17.10 16.21
C PRO A 96 2.51 -15.61 16.43
N GLU A 97 2.54 -15.18 17.69
CA GLU A 97 2.27 -13.79 18.07
C GLU A 97 3.00 -12.80 17.16
N GLY A 98 2.28 -11.79 16.65
CA GLY A 98 2.80 -10.80 15.73
C GLY A 98 2.78 -11.16 14.24
N TRP A 99 2.79 -12.44 13.86
CA TRP A 99 2.83 -12.84 12.44
C TRP A 99 1.46 -12.86 11.76
N GLY A 100 0.37 -12.86 12.54
CA GLY A 100 -0.99 -12.98 12.03
C GLY A 100 -1.37 -11.89 11.04
N GLY A 101 -0.99 -10.63 11.30
CA GLY A 101 -1.27 -9.50 10.41
C GLY A 101 -0.57 -9.62 9.06
N LEU A 102 0.70 -10.01 9.06
CA LEU A 102 1.49 -10.21 7.84
C LEU A 102 0.97 -11.39 7.03
N ALA A 103 0.64 -12.52 7.69
CA ALA A 103 0.05 -13.68 7.04
C ALA A 103 -1.29 -13.36 6.35
N ALA A 104 -2.15 -12.58 7.04
CA ALA A 104 -3.41 -12.11 6.46
C ALA A 104 -3.20 -11.22 5.22
N ALA A 105 -2.24 -10.29 5.26
CA ALA A 105 -1.92 -9.41 4.13
C ALA A 105 -1.38 -10.19 2.92
N VAL A 106 -0.43 -11.11 3.14
CA VAL A 106 0.12 -11.97 2.08
C VAL A 106 -0.98 -12.87 1.49
N GLY A 107 -1.83 -13.43 2.35
CA GLY A 107 -2.99 -14.21 1.94
C GLY A 107 -3.95 -13.43 1.05
N PHE A 108 -4.31 -12.23 1.48
CA PHE A 108 -5.16 -11.33 0.69
C PHE A 108 -4.51 -11.00 -0.67
N PHE A 109 -3.21 -10.71 -0.71
CA PHE A 109 -2.47 -10.51 -1.96
C PHE A 109 -2.61 -11.70 -2.91
N ALA A 110 -2.33 -12.90 -2.40
CA ALA A 110 -2.35 -14.13 -3.18
C ALA A 110 -3.73 -14.40 -3.76
N VAL A 111 -4.78 -14.11 -2.99
CA VAL A 111 -6.18 -14.28 -3.41
C VAL A 111 -6.55 -13.27 -4.47
N VAL A 112 -6.16 -12.00 -4.32
CA VAL A 112 -6.35 -10.97 -5.35
C VAL A 112 -5.69 -11.39 -6.66
N LEU A 113 -4.47 -11.94 -6.62
CA LEU A 113 -3.80 -12.46 -7.81
C LEU A 113 -4.52 -13.67 -8.42
N ALA A 114 -4.98 -14.61 -7.58
CA ALA A 114 -5.62 -15.84 -8.04
C ALA A 114 -7.03 -15.62 -8.62
N VAL A 115 -7.80 -14.73 -7.99
CA VAL A 115 -9.17 -14.35 -8.38
C VAL A 115 -9.17 -13.26 -9.45
N GLY A 116 -8.05 -12.52 -9.61
CA GLY A 116 -7.77 -11.47 -10.60
C GLY A 116 -8.43 -11.68 -11.97
N HIS A 117 -8.25 -12.89 -12.48
CA HIS A 117 -8.67 -13.28 -13.81
C HIS A 117 -10.18 -13.58 -13.96
N TRP A 118 -10.92 -13.73 -12.87
CA TRP A 118 -12.27 -14.31 -12.83
C TRP A 118 -13.36 -13.30 -12.47
N LEU A 119 -13.05 -12.30 -11.63
CA LEU A 119 -14.04 -11.29 -11.25
C LEU A 119 -14.33 -10.36 -12.43
N ARG A 120 -15.58 -10.38 -12.86
CA ARG A 120 -16.10 -9.63 -14.02
C ARG A 120 -16.33 -8.15 -13.73
N SER A 121 -16.45 -7.77 -12.45
CA SER A 121 -16.88 -6.45 -12.04
C SER A 121 -15.70 -5.54 -11.75
N ARG A 122 -15.50 -4.51 -12.59
CA ARG A 122 -14.58 -3.40 -12.30
C ARG A 122 -14.89 -2.76 -10.94
N ARG A 123 -16.15 -2.76 -10.52
CA ARG A 123 -16.60 -2.20 -9.24
C ARG A 123 -16.12 -3.05 -8.05
N ALA A 124 -16.08 -4.37 -8.18
CA ALA A 124 -15.55 -5.24 -7.14
C ALA A 124 -14.05 -5.02 -6.94
N TRP A 125 -13.30 -4.90 -8.04
CA TRP A 125 -11.88 -4.56 -8.01
C TRP A 125 -11.61 -3.18 -7.40
N LEU A 126 -12.47 -2.21 -7.67
CA LEU A 126 -12.36 -0.88 -7.08
C LEU A 126 -12.54 -0.95 -5.57
N TRP A 127 -13.58 -1.66 -5.10
CA TRP A 127 -13.79 -1.86 -3.67
C TRP A 127 -12.65 -2.62 -3.01
N ALA A 128 -12.07 -3.63 -3.67
CA ALA A 128 -10.91 -4.35 -3.13
C ALA A 128 -9.71 -3.41 -2.91
N SER A 129 -9.41 -2.54 -3.88
CA SER A 129 -8.36 -1.51 -3.76
C SER A 129 -8.66 -0.52 -2.63
N ILE A 130 -9.87 0.05 -2.61
CA ILE A 130 -10.27 1.04 -1.59
C ILE A 130 -10.22 0.42 -0.18
N ILE A 131 -10.79 -0.76 0.00
CA ILE A 131 -10.81 -1.44 1.30
C ILE A 131 -9.37 -1.72 1.75
N ASN A 132 -8.51 -2.27 0.90
CA ASN A 132 -7.11 -2.55 1.27
C ASN A 132 -6.36 -1.28 1.71
N ASN A 133 -6.43 -0.21 0.91
CA ASN A 133 -5.79 1.06 1.19
C ASN A 133 -6.30 1.70 2.49
N LEU A 134 -7.62 1.72 2.68
CA LEU A 134 -8.23 2.24 3.91
C LEU A 134 -7.91 1.36 5.12
N SER A 135 -7.88 0.04 4.98
CA SER A 135 -7.49 -0.88 6.07
C SER A 135 -6.08 -0.61 6.56
N VAL A 136 -5.11 -0.44 5.65
CA VAL A 136 -3.73 -0.07 6.00
C VAL A 136 -3.69 1.28 6.71
N LEU A 137 -4.39 2.29 6.18
CA LEU A 137 -4.45 3.62 6.78
C LEU A 137 -5.09 3.61 8.17
N VAL A 138 -6.23 2.92 8.32
CA VAL A 138 -6.95 2.80 9.60
C VAL A 138 -6.11 2.04 10.61
N PHE A 139 -5.46 0.95 10.20
CA PHE A 139 -4.61 0.16 11.08
C PHE A 139 -3.48 1.00 11.70
N PHE A 140 -2.70 1.74 10.90
CA PHE A 140 -1.58 2.50 11.45
C PHE A 140 -1.98 3.82 12.10
N LYS A 141 -3.07 4.46 11.65
CA LYS A 141 -3.43 5.81 12.10
C LYS A 141 -4.43 5.83 13.26
N TYR A 142 -5.32 4.84 13.34
CA TYR A 142 -6.47 4.89 14.22
C TYR A 142 -6.65 3.64 15.09
N ALA A 143 -5.95 2.53 14.84
CA ALA A 143 -6.19 1.29 15.60
C ALA A 143 -5.84 1.45 17.08
N GLY A 144 -4.70 2.06 17.43
CA GLY A 144 -4.34 2.33 18.83
C GLY A 144 -5.44 3.11 19.57
N PHE A 145 -5.83 4.27 19.02
CA PHE A 145 -6.93 5.07 19.54
C PHE A 145 -8.23 4.27 19.68
N ALA A 146 -8.62 3.49 18.67
CA ALA A 146 -9.85 2.70 18.70
C ALA A 146 -9.81 1.62 19.79
N ILE A 147 -8.69 0.90 19.92
CA ILE A 147 -8.50 -0.16 20.92
C ILE A 147 -8.52 0.43 22.33
N GLU A 148 -7.85 1.56 22.57
CA GLU A 148 -7.85 2.23 23.88
C GLU A 148 -9.26 2.65 24.32
N ASN A 149 -10.03 3.26 23.41
CA ASN A 149 -11.41 3.67 23.71
C ASN A 149 -12.33 2.46 23.94
N LEU A 150 -12.18 1.41 23.13
CA LEU A 150 -12.94 0.17 23.31
C LEU A 150 -12.58 -0.51 24.64
N ASN A 151 -11.30 -0.60 25.00
CA ASN A 151 -10.85 -1.16 26.27
C ASN A 151 -11.38 -0.36 27.46
N THR A 152 -11.45 0.96 27.35
CA THR A 152 -12.08 1.82 28.37
C THR A 152 -13.56 1.50 28.54
N LEU A 153 -14.28 1.23 27.45
CA LEU A 153 -15.69 0.84 27.49
C LEU A 153 -15.88 -0.58 28.05
N LEU A 154 -15.07 -1.54 27.60
CA LEU A 154 -15.13 -2.94 28.05
C LEU A 154 -14.81 -3.05 29.55
N ALA A 155 -13.84 -2.29 30.03
CA ALA A 155 -13.54 -2.18 31.46
C ALA A 155 -14.74 -1.71 32.29
N ARG A 156 -15.56 -0.78 31.75
CA ARG A 156 -16.80 -0.33 32.42
C ARG A 156 -17.90 -1.39 32.40
N LEU A 157 -17.90 -2.28 31.40
CA LEU A 157 -18.86 -3.37 31.24
C LEU A 157 -18.43 -4.65 31.98
N GLY A 158 -17.24 -4.66 32.60
CA GLY A 158 -16.66 -5.86 33.21
C GLY A 158 -16.27 -6.95 32.20
N THR A 159 -16.23 -6.61 30.91
CA THR A 159 -15.76 -7.49 29.85
C THR A 159 -14.25 -7.30 29.67
N GLY A 160 -13.55 -8.35 29.23
CA GLY A 160 -12.08 -8.36 29.15
C GLY A 160 -11.48 -7.30 28.22
N GLN A 161 -10.15 -7.28 28.10
CA GLN A 161 -9.42 -6.33 27.26
C GLN A 161 -9.12 -6.91 25.87
N LEU A 162 -9.22 -6.06 24.85
CA LEU A 162 -8.73 -6.35 23.50
C LEU A 162 -7.20 -6.23 23.47
N PRO A 163 -6.51 -7.09 22.68
CA PRO A 163 -5.08 -6.95 22.42
C PRO A 163 -4.73 -5.60 21.80
N ALA A 164 -3.56 -5.06 22.12
CA ALA A 164 -3.03 -3.85 21.53
C ALA A 164 -2.74 -4.05 20.02
N ALA A 165 -2.77 -2.97 19.22
CA ALA A 165 -2.46 -3.04 17.78
C ALA A 165 -1.05 -3.60 17.51
N GLU A 166 -0.11 -3.35 18.43
CA GLU A 166 1.26 -3.87 18.43
C GLU A 166 1.32 -5.39 18.35
N SER A 167 0.34 -6.11 18.92
CA SER A 167 0.33 -7.58 18.91
C SER A 167 0.12 -8.19 17.53
N LEU A 168 -0.29 -7.37 16.55
CA LEU A 168 -0.46 -7.77 15.15
C LEU A 168 0.81 -7.59 14.31
N MET A 169 1.87 -7.01 14.90
CA MET A 169 3.13 -6.75 14.22
C MET A 169 4.16 -7.85 14.52
N PRO A 170 4.97 -8.29 13.54
CA PRO A 170 5.96 -9.33 13.75
C PRO A 170 6.93 -8.99 14.90
N PRO A 171 7.47 -9.98 15.61
CA PRO A 171 8.46 -9.75 16.66
C PRO A 171 9.63 -8.90 16.15
N GLY A 172 9.93 -7.81 16.87
CA GLY A 172 10.98 -6.85 16.50
C GLY A 172 10.55 -5.74 15.53
N TRP A 173 9.27 -5.69 15.11
CA TRP A 173 8.72 -4.57 14.35
C TRP A 173 7.96 -3.64 15.28
N GLU A 174 8.39 -2.38 15.37
CA GLU A 174 7.78 -1.36 16.22
C GLU A 174 6.55 -0.75 15.54
N TYR A 175 5.44 -0.63 16.27
CA TYR A 175 4.18 -0.07 15.76
C TYR A 175 4.28 1.45 15.73
N VAL A 176 4.89 1.96 14.66
CA VAL A 176 5.06 3.39 14.40
C VAL A 176 4.23 3.79 13.19
N LEU A 177 3.71 5.02 13.20
CA LEU A 177 3.00 5.58 12.06
C LEU A 177 3.99 5.79 10.89
N PRO A 178 3.80 5.14 9.73
CA PRO A 178 4.68 5.35 8.60
C PRO A 178 4.56 6.79 8.11
N VAL A 179 5.71 7.45 7.90
CA VAL A 179 5.74 8.82 7.37
C VAL A 179 5.03 8.84 6.03
N GLY A 180 4.06 9.74 5.88
CA GLY A 180 3.36 9.92 4.62
C GLY A 180 2.35 8.83 4.26
N ILE A 181 1.94 7.96 5.19
CA ILE A 181 0.93 6.91 4.94
C ILE A 181 -0.34 7.42 4.27
N SER A 182 -0.85 8.56 4.70
CA SER A 182 -2.04 9.13 4.08
C SER A 182 -1.79 9.49 2.61
N PHE A 183 -0.63 10.06 2.28
CA PHE A 183 -0.35 10.54 0.93
C PHE A 183 -0.25 9.40 -0.07
N TYR A 184 0.63 8.41 0.16
CA TYR A 184 0.78 7.32 -0.81
C TYR A 184 -0.51 6.48 -0.91
N THR A 185 -1.26 6.31 0.19
CA THR A 185 -2.55 5.60 0.19
C THR A 185 -3.58 6.35 -0.66
N PHE A 186 -3.75 7.66 -0.48
CA PHE A 186 -4.69 8.45 -1.30
C PHE A 186 -4.23 8.57 -2.75
N GLN A 187 -2.93 8.64 -3.00
CA GLN A 187 -2.36 8.71 -4.34
C GLN A 187 -2.59 7.40 -5.11
N SER A 188 -2.37 6.26 -4.46
CA SER A 188 -2.66 4.94 -5.01
C SER A 188 -4.16 4.74 -5.26
N MET A 189 -5.03 5.13 -4.32
CA MET A 189 -6.49 5.11 -4.53
C MET A 189 -6.95 6.07 -5.64
N SER A 190 -6.34 7.26 -5.76
CA SER A 190 -6.67 8.19 -6.85
C SER A 190 -6.42 7.55 -8.20
N TYR A 191 -5.33 6.80 -8.35
CA TYR A 191 -5.04 6.06 -9.58
C TYR A 191 -6.10 5.02 -9.90
N THR A 192 -6.50 4.19 -8.93
CA THR A 192 -7.50 3.14 -9.15
C THR A 192 -8.90 3.72 -9.43
N ILE A 193 -9.27 4.81 -8.75
CA ILE A 193 -10.53 5.54 -8.99
C ILE A 193 -10.53 6.23 -10.35
N ASP A 194 -9.48 6.96 -10.70
CA ASP A 194 -9.38 7.70 -11.97
C ASP A 194 -9.41 6.72 -13.16
N PHE A 195 -8.75 5.56 -13.04
CA PHE A 195 -8.84 4.49 -14.04
C PHE A 195 -10.25 3.92 -14.13
N TYR A 196 -10.89 3.60 -13.00
CA TYR A 196 -12.26 3.07 -12.98
C TYR A 196 -13.26 4.04 -13.63
N ARG A 197 -13.07 5.35 -13.45
CA ARG A 197 -13.88 6.42 -14.05
C ARG A 197 -13.54 6.69 -15.52
N GLY A 198 -12.53 6.05 -16.09
CA GLY A 198 -12.08 6.28 -17.47
C GLY A 198 -11.40 7.62 -17.70
N ILE A 199 -10.86 8.25 -16.65
CA ILE A 199 -10.16 9.54 -16.73
C ILE A 199 -8.73 9.35 -17.25
N ILE A 200 -8.09 8.23 -16.88
CA ILE A 200 -6.72 7.88 -17.27
C ILE A 200 -6.67 6.46 -17.84
N ALA A 201 -5.69 6.20 -18.70
CA ALA A 201 -5.35 4.85 -19.14
C ALA A 201 -4.48 4.13 -18.09
N ARG A 202 -4.34 2.80 -18.24
CA ARG A 202 -3.45 2.02 -17.36
C ARG A 202 -1.99 2.40 -17.62
N GLU A 203 -1.20 2.44 -16.56
CA GLU A 203 0.25 2.64 -16.63
C GLU A 203 0.90 1.29 -16.92
N ALA A 204 1.71 1.22 -17.97
CA ALA A 204 2.33 -0.02 -18.41
C ALA A 204 3.53 -0.39 -17.53
N SER A 205 4.26 0.58 -17.01
CA SER A 205 5.47 0.34 -16.21
C SER A 205 5.17 0.37 -14.72
N PHE A 206 5.39 -0.77 -14.04
CA PHE A 206 5.32 -0.84 -12.59
C PHE A 206 6.28 0.16 -11.91
N VAL A 207 7.47 0.37 -12.48
CA VAL A 207 8.47 1.30 -11.93
C VAL A 207 7.96 2.74 -11.98
N ARG A 208 7.29 3.15 -13.06
CA ARG A 208 6.69 4.50 -13.17
C ARG A 208 5.55 4.68 -12.19
N PHE A 209 4.70 3.67 -12.07
CA PHE A 209 3.61 3.69 -11.10
C PHE A 209 4.13 3.75 -9.66
N ALA A 210 5.14 2.94 -9.32
CA ALA A 210 5.76 2.95 -8.01
C ALA A 210 6.43 4.29 -7.70
N ALA A 211 7.14 4.89 -8.67
CA ALA A 211 7.72 6.21 -8.51
C ALA A 211 6.65 7.28 -8.28
N PHE A 212 5.50 7.19 -8.97
CA PHE A 212 4.34 8.05 -8.74
C PHE A 212 3.80 7.92 -7.31
N VAL A 213 3.45 6.71 -6.87
CA VAL A 213 2.86 6.48 -5.54
C VAL A 213 3.81 6.88 -4.42
N THR A 214 5.11 6.68 -4.62
CA THR A 214 6.13 6.90 -3.60
C THR A 214 6.89 8.21 -3.79
N PHE A 215 6.40 9.17 -4.57
CA PHE A 215 7.17 10.39 -4.85
C PHE A 215 7.30 11.28 -3.62
N PHE A 216 8.39 11.12 -2.86
CA PHE A 216 8.56 11.79 -1.57
C PHE A 216 8.60 13.33 -1.62
N PRO A 217 9.10 14.00 -2.69
CA PRO A 217 9.11 15.47 -2.71
C PRO A 217 7.70 16.07 -2.62
N GLN A 218 6.68 15.34 -3.05
CA GLN A 218 5.30 15.77 -2.93
C GLN A 218 4.84 15.86 -1.47
N LEU A 219 5.36 15.02 -0.57
CA LEU A 219 5.10 15.13 0.86
C LEU A 219 5.56 16.47 1.45
N VAL A 220 6.53 17.13 0.80
CA VAL A 220 7.09 18.42 1.22
C VAL A 220 6.26 19.58 0.68
N ALA A 221 5.61 19.43 -0.48
CA ALA A 221 5.09 20.53 -1.29
C ALA A 221 3.58 20.81 -1.15
N GLY A 222 2.86 20.13 -0.27
CA GLY A 222 1.43 20.39 -0.06
C GLY A 222 0.54 19.43 -0.84
N PRO A 223 -0.44 19.84 -1.66
CA PRO A 223 -1.61 19.01 -1.97
C PRO A 223 -1.35 17.65 -2.62
N ILE A 224 -2.28 16.72 -2.40
CA ILE A 224 -2.29 15.40 -3.06
C ILE A 224 -2.54 15.61 -4.56
N GLU A 225 -1.50 15.42 -5.38
CA GLU A 225 -1.53 15.46 -6.83
C GLU A 225 -2.28 14.27 -7.43
N ARG A 226 -3.01 14.53 -8.51
CA ARG A 226 -3.77 13.51 -9.22
C ARG A 226 -2.91 12.77 -10.23
N ALA A 227 -3.21 11.49 -10.42
CA ALA A 227 -2.53 10.62 -11.37
C ALA A 227 -2.50 11.22 -12.79
N LYS A 228 -3.59 11.85 -13.24
CA LYS A 228 -3.69 12.55 -14.53
C LYS A 228 -2.56 13.57 -14.76
N ASN A 229 -2.15 14.30 -13.73
CA ASN A 229 -1.19 15.40 -13.86
C ASN A 229 0.26 14.95 -13.63
N LEU A 230 0.47 13.97 -12.74
CA LEU A 230 1.80 13.58 -12.30
C LEU A 230 2.39 12.41 -13.10
N LEU A 231 1.59 11.40 -13.49
CA LEU A 231 2.10 10.25 -14.24
C LEU A 231 2.82 10.64 -15.56
N PRO A 232 2.31 11.60 -16.37
CA PRO A 232 3.00 12.03 -17.58
C PRO A 232 4.40 12.61 -17.35
N GLN A 233 4.72 13.06 -16.13
CA GLN A 233 6.03 13.59 -15.79
C GLN A 233 7.09 12.50 -15.59
N PHE A 234 6.68 11.23 -15.45
CA PHE A 234 7.56 10.06 -15.36
C PHE A 234 7.73 9.31 -16.69
N ALA A 235 7.25 9.89 -17.79
CA ALA A 235 7.27 9.30 -19.13
C ALA A 235 8.65 9.37 -19.81
#